data_AF-A0A3D5BQ21-F1
#
_entry.id   AF-A0A3D5BQ21-F1
#
_cell.length_a   1.000
_cell.length_b   1.000
_cell.length_c   1.000
_cell.angle_alpha   90.00
_cell.angle_beta   90.00
_cell.angle_gamma   90.00
#
_symmetry.space_group_name_H-M   'P 1'
#
loop_
_entity.id
_entity.type
_entity.pdbx_description
1 polymer ?
#
loop_
_entity_poly.entity_id
_entity_poly.type
_entity_poly.pdbx_seq_one_letter_code
_entity_poly.pdbx_strand_id
1 'polypeptide(L)'
;RDDVLALRQAVRTGVIDILVTDHAPHAAHEKEVTFADAPNGISGLDTALSLTYELVRSGELDFTDIARLWCWRTAEIFGLPANRMQPGDPADFVLFDPDLAWVVSAEALLSKGKNTPCLDKEVPGRVMAHYLGGQKVFSR
;
A
#
# COMPACT_ATOMS: atom_id res chain seq x y z
N ARG A 1 6.80 -18.78 9.16
CA ARG A 1 5.41 -18.79 8.66
C ARG A 1 4.47 -18.39 9.79
N ASP A 2 4.70 -18.88 11.00
CA ASP A 2 3.95 -18.55 12.21
C ASP A 2 3.91 -17.04 12.51
N ASP A 3 5.04 -16.33 12.33
CA ASP A 3 5.09 -14.87 12.52
C ASP A 3 4.13 -14.12 11.59
N VAL A 4 4.04 -14.54 10.33
CA VAL A 4 3.14 -13.93 9.34
C VAL A 4 1.68 -14.12 9.75
N LEU A 5 1.33 -15.31 10.26
CA LEU A 5 -0.02 -15.57 10.75
C LEU A 5 -0.33 -14.75 12.01
N ALA A 6 0.63 -14.62 12.93
CA ALA A 6 0.48 -13.79 14.11
C ALA A 6 0.27 -12.30 13.76
N LEU A 7 1.04 -11.77 12.80
CA LEU A 7 0.89 -10.40 12.30
C LEU A 7 -0.48 -10.18 11.65
N ARG A 8 -0.93 -11.11 10.80
CA ARG A 8 -2.27 -11.06 10.19
C ARG A 8 -3.36 -11.05 11.25
N GLN A 9 -3.26 -11.92 12.26
CA GLN A 9 -4.21 -11.95 13.37
C GLN A 9 -4.19 -10.64 14.18
N ALA A 10 -3.02 -10.06 14.41
CA ALA A 10 -2.88 -8.80 15.13
C ALA A 10 -3.51 -7.62 14.36
N VAL A 11 -3.37 -7.58 13.03
CA VAL A 11 -4.06 -6.60 12.17
C VAL A 11 -5.58 -6.76 12.25
N ARG A 12 -6.08 -8.01 12.17
CA ARG A 12 -7.51 -8.34 12.21
C ARG A 12 -8.16 -8.01 13.55
N THR A 13 -7.44 -8.22 14.65
CA THR A 13 -7.94 -7.99 16.02
C THR A 13 -7.72 -6.57 16.52
N GLY A 14 -7.08 -5.70 15.71
CA GLY A 14 -6.79 -4.32 16.09
C GLY A 14 -5.65 -4.16 17.09
N VAL A 15 -4.85 -5.21 17.33
CA VAL A 15 -3.59 -5.12 18.08
C VAL A 15 -2.56 -4.31 17.29
N ILE A 16 -2.56 -4.44 15.95
CA ILE A 16 -1.85 -3.53 15.05
C ILE A 16 -2.85 -2.48 14.57
N ASP A 17 -2.57 -1.22 14.90
CA ASP A 17 -3.45 -0.10 14.60
C ASP A 17 -3.45 0.31 13.12
N ILE A 18 -2.28 0.32 12.49
CA ILE A 18 -2.05 0.91 11.16
C ILE A 18 -1.09 0.07 10.33
N LEU A 19 -1.13 0.29 9.01
CA LEU A 19 -0.14 -0.21 8.07
C LEU A 19 0.72 0.94 7.54
N VAL A 20 2.01 0.65 7.38
CA VAL A 20 2.98 1.54 6.74
C VAL A 20 3.80 0.72 5.74
N THR A 21 4.23 1.35 4.65
CA THR A 21 4.91 0.62 3.56
C THR A 21 6.38 0.36 3.81
N ASP A 22 7.02 1.17 4.67
CA ASP A 22 8.48 1.27 4.77
C ASP A 22 9.14 1.38 3.39
N HIS A 23 8.59 2.24 2.52
CA HIS A 23 9.06 2.40 1.16
C HIS A 23 10.53 2.85 1.12
N ALA A 24 11.41 1.93 0.71
CA ALA A 24 12.86 2.11 0.70
C ALA A 24 13.45 1.81 -0.69
N PRO A 25 13.33 2.75 -1.65
CA PRO A 25 13.84 2.58 -3.01
C PRO A 25 15.37 2.63 -3.04
N HIS A 26 15.95 1.71 -3.81
CA HIS A 26 17.39 1.65 -4.12
C HIS A 26 17.61 1.57 -5.62
N ALA A 27 18.77 2.02 -6.10
CA ALA A 27 19.17 1.82 -7.48
C ALA A 27 19.44 0.33 -7.75
N ALA A 28 19.29 -0.10 -9.00
CA ALA A 28 19.47 -1.51 -9.38
C ALA A 28 20.86 -2.04 -9.00
N HIS A 29 21.91 -1.29 -9.36
CA HIS A 29 23.31 -1.68 -9.08
C HIS A 29 23.62 -1.81 -7.58
N GLU A 30 22.91 -1.09 -6.70
CA GLU A 30 23.10 -1.20 -5.25
C GLU A 30 22.54 -2.53 -4.72
N LYS A 31 21.54 -3.10 -5.41
CA LYS A 31 20.90 -4.38 -5.05
C LYS A 31 21.50 -5.58 -5.80
N GLU A 32 22.26 -5.35 -6.88
CA GLU A 32 22.98 -6.36 -7.68
C GLU A 32 24.32 -6.77 -7.04
N VAL A 33 24.28 -7.02 -5.73
CA VAL A 33 25.44 -7.48 -4.94
C VAL A 33 25.02 -8.69 -4.10
N THR A 34 25.95 -9.26 -3.33
CA THR A 34 25.61 -10.38 -2.47
C THR A 34 24.62 -9.95 -1.38
N PHE A 35 23.87 -10.90 -0.84
CA PHE A 35 22.90 -10.60 0.21
C PHE A 35 23.54 -9.91 1.43
N ALA A 36 24.79 -10.24 1.75
CA ALA A 36 25.51 -9.64 2.88
C ALA A 36 25.90 -8.18 2.61
N ASP A 37 26.10 -7.81 1.35
CA ASP A 37 26.54 -6.46 0.95
C ASP A 37 25.36 -5.56 0.53
N ALA A 38 24.23 -6.15 0.16
CA ALA A 38 23.08 -5.41 -0.36
C ALA A 38 22.45 -4.55 0.74
N PRO A 39 22.12 -3.27 0.46
CA PRO A 39 21.44 -2.43 1.43
C PRO A 39 20.04 -2.97 1.71
N ASN A 40 19.58 -2.83 2.95
CA ASN A 40 18.23 -3.21 3.35
C ASN A 40 17.19 -2.28 2.69
N GLY A 41 16.02 -2.84 2.37
CA GLY A 41 14.88 -2.07 1.87
C GLY A 41 14.33 -2.54 0.53
N ILE A 42 13.02 -2.34 0.38
CA ILE A 42 12.25 -2.65 -0.82
C ILE A 42 11.31 -1.49 -1.20
N SER A 43 11.01 -1.39 -2.49
CA SER A 43 9.94 -0.54 -2.98
C SER A 43 8.58 -1.20 -2.75
N GLY A 44 7.64 -0.48 -2.12
CA GLY A 44 6.31 -1.00 -1.81
C GLY A 44 5.16 -0.01 -1.96
N LEU A 45 5.41 1.28 -2.23
CA LEU A 45 4.34 2.29 -2.28
C LEU A 45 3.32 2.00 -3.39
N ASP A 46 3.79 1.70 -4.60
CA ASP A 46 2.93 1.44 -5.76
C ASP A 46 2.05 0.18 -5.62
N THR A 47 2.49 -0.80 -4.83
CA THR A 47 1.82 -2.10 -4.68
C THR A 47 1.04 -2.24 -3.37
N ALA A 48 1.21 -1.31 -2.42
CA ALA A 48 0.69 -1.41 -1.06
C ALA A 48 -0.82 -1.71 -1.01
N LEU A 49 -1.62 -0.94 -1.76
CA LEU A 49 -3.07 -1.12 -1.73
C LEU A 49 -3.50 -2.42 -2.43
N SER A 50 -2.87 -2.80 -3.54
CA SER A 50 -3.14 -4.07 -4.24
C SER A 50 -2.84 -5.28 -3.35
N LEU A 51 -1.70 -5.26 -2.64
CA LEU A 51 -1.32 -6.34 -1.72
C LEU A 51 -2.22 -6.38 -0.48
N THR A 52 -2.65 -5.23 0.03
CA THR A 52 -3.65 -5.20 1.12
C THR A 52 -4.99 -5.72 0.62
N TYR A 53 -5.39 -5.39 -0.60
CA TYR A 53 -6.63 -5.85 -1.20
C TYR A 53 -6.64 -7.36 -1.47
N GLU A 54 -5.49 -8.00 -1.65
CA GLU A 54 -5.38 -9.46 -1.68
C GLU A 54 -5.91 -10.11 -0.39
N LEU A 55 -5.66 -9.49 0.78
CA LEU A 55 -6.22 -9.94 2.07
C LEU A 55 -7.73 -9.72 2.17
N VAL A 56 -8.26 -8.72 1.46
CA VAL A 56 -9.71 -8.54 1.34
C VAL A 56 -10.31 -9.63 0.46
N ARG A 57 -9.67 -9.93 -0.68
CA ARG A 57 -10.12 -11.01 -1.58
C ARG A 57 -10.06 -12.39 -0.93
N SER A 58 -9.13 -12.63 -0.01
CA SER A 58 -9.04 -13.88 0.76
C SER A 58 -10.03 -13.95 1.92
N GLY A 59 -10.76 -12.87 2.23
CA GLY A 59 -11.69 -12.78 3.35
C GLY A 59 -11.01 -12.60 4.72
N GLU A 60 -9.72 -12.28 4.73
CA GLU A 60 -8.99 -11.99 5.97
C GLU A 60 -9.28 -10.59 6.51
N LEU A 61 -9.53 -9.63 5.62
CA LEU A 61 -9.90 -8.25 5.90
C LEU A 61 -11.15 -7.85 5.08
N ASP A 62 -11.72 -6.68 5.37
CA ASP A 62 -12.71 -6.03 4.50
C ASP A 62 -12.27 -4.62 4.05
N PHE A 63 -13.10 -3.94 3.25
CA PHE A 63 -12.80 -2.57 2.80
C PHE A 63 -12.75 -1.56 3.95
N THR A 64 -13.48 -1.80 5.04
CA THR A 64 -13.43 -0.93 6.22
C THR A 64 -12.11 -1.07 6.96
N ASP A 65 -11.52 -2.28 6.97
CA ASP A 65 -10.15 -2.49 7.45
C ASP A 65 -9.14 -1.71 6.63
N ILE A 66 -9.25 -1.69 5.30
CA ILE A 66 -8.37 -0.85 4.45
C ILE A 66 -8.45 0.61 4.87
N ALA A 67 -9.68 1.16 4.94
CA ALA A 67 -9.88 2.56 5.31
C ALA A 67 -9.38 2.87 6.73
N ARG A 68 -9.53 1.92 7.67
CA ARG A 68 -8.98 2.01 9.02
C ARG A 68 -7.46 2.07 9.00
N LEU A 69 -6.84 1.03 8.47
CA LEU A 69 -5.40 0.78 8.55
C LEU A 69 -4.55 1.81 7.81
N TRP A 70 -5.05 2.32 6.68
CA TRP A 70 -4.31 3.25 5.81
C TRP A 70 -4.73 4.71 5.95
N CYS A 71 -5.95 5.00 6.39
CA CYS A 71 -6.49 6.36 6.38
C CYS A 71 -6.76 6.87 7.81
N TRP A 72 -7.95 6.62 8.34
CA TRP A 72 -8.44 7.40 9.48
C TRP A 72 -7.78 7.04 10.81
N ARG A 73 -7.32 5.79 11.01
CA ARG A 73 -6.60 5.42 12.26
C ARG A 73 -5.22 6.04 12.30
N THR A 74 -4.53 6.09 11.16
CA THR A 74 -3.25 6.79 11.01
C THR A 74 -3.40 8.27 11.33
N ALA A 75 -4.39 8.92 10.73
CA ALA A 75 -4.65 10.33 11.00
C ALA A 75 -5.03 10.58 12.47
N GLU A 76 -5.83 9.72 13.10
CA GLU A 76 -6.18 9.81 14.52
C GLU A 76 -4.94 9.73 15.43
N ILE A 77 -4.05 8.75 15.22
CA ILE A 77 -2.84 8.54 16.02
C ILE A 77 -1.91 9.75 15.97
N PHE A 78 -1.80 10.38 14.80
CA PHE A 78 -0.90 11.52 14.60
C PHE A 78 -1.59 12.89 14.74
N GLY A 79 -2.88 12.95 15.09
CA GLY A 79 -3.63 14.20 15.23
C GLY A 79 -3.78 14.98 13.91
N LEU A 80 -3.88 14.26 12.78
CA LEU A 80 -4.05 14.84 11.44
C LEU A 80 -5.52 14.87 11.02
N PRO A 81 -5.91 15.77 10.08
CA PRO A 81 -7.20 15.68 9.42
C PRO A 81 -7.37 14.34 8.70
N ALA A 82 -8.57 13.77 8.76
CA ALA A 82 -8.91 12.51 8.09
C ALA A 82 -10.12 12.71 7.19
N ASN A 83 -10.11 12.06 6.02
CA ASN A 83 -11.31 11.92 5.22
C ASN A 83 -12.09 10.68 5.68
N ARG A 84 -13.25 10.88 6.30
CA ARG A 84 -14.24 9.86 6.69
C ARG A 84 -15.44 9.86 5.75
N MET A 85 -15.33 10.52 4.60
CA MET A 85 -16.37 10.69 3.59
C MET A 85 -17.60 11.44 4.13
N GLN A 86 -17.38 12.43 5.01
CA GLN A 86 -18.41 13.29 5.58
C GLN A 86 -18.29 14.72 5.05
N PRO A 87 -19.41 15.48 4.97
CA PRO A 87 -19.34 16.90 4.63
C PRO A 87 -18.43 17.67 5.59
N GLY A 88 -17.46 18.40 5.04
CA GLY A 88 -16.47 19.16 5.80
C GLY A 88 -15.10 18.47 5.92
N ASP A 89 -15.01 17.18 5.59
CA ASP A 89 -13.73 16.46 5.53
C ASP A 89 -12.83 16.98 4.40
N PRO A 90 -11.50 16.85 4.51
CA PRO A 90 -10.61 17.08 3.38
C PRO A 90 -10.97 16.14 2.23
N ALA A 91 -11.03 16.67 1.01
CA ALA A 91 -11.30 15.88 -0.20
C ALA A 91 -10.04 15.15 -0.69
N ASP A 92 -9.42 14.40 0.22
CA ASP A 92 -8.24 13.56 -0.01
C ASP A 92 -8.70 12.11 -0.15
N PHE A 93 -8.57 11.54 -1.34
CA PHE A 93 -9.01 10.16 -1.60
C PHE A 93 -8.31 9.57 -2.82
N VAL A 94 -8.41 8.25 -2.96
CA VAL A 94 -7.97 7.52 -4.15
C VAL A 94 -9.17 6.91 -4.86
N LEU A 95 -9.10 6.84 -6.19
CA LEU A 95 -9.99 5.97 -6.96
C LEU A 95 -9.29 4.63 -7.12
N PHE A 96 -9.89 3.55 -6.61
CA PHE A 96 -9.36 2.20 -6.68
C PHE A 96 -10.32 1.32 -7.48
N ASP A 97 -9.82 0.67 -8.51
CA ASP A 97 -10.56 -0.31 -9.30
C ASP A 97 -10.25 -1.71 -8.74
N PRO A 98 -11.20 -2.39 -8.07
CA PRO A 98 -10.98 -3.71 -7.49
C PRO A 98 -10.92 -4.85 -8.52
N ASP A 99 -11.45 -4.63 -9.72
CA ASP A 99 -11.58 -5.64 -10.77
C ASP A 99 -10.37 -5.63 -11.72
N LEU A 100 -9.58 -4.56 -11.69
CA LEU A 100 -8.38 -4.41 -12.51
C LEU A 100 -7.15 -5.08 -11.87
N ALA A 101 -6.93 -6.35 -12.19
CA ALA A 101 -5.64 -7.00 -11.95
C ALA A 101 -4.54 -6.42 -12.85
N TRP A 102 -3.29 -6.41 -12.37
CA TRP A 102 -2.16 -5.90 -13.14
C TRP A 102 -0.85 -6.61 -12.79
N VAL A 103 0.05 -6.72 -13.76
CA VAL A 103 1.40 -7.26 -13.57
C VAL A 103 2.32 -6.16 -13.09
N VAL A 104 3.02 -6.41 -11.98
CA VAL A 104 4.02 -5.49 -11.44
C VAL A 104 5.28 -5.55 -12.30
N SER A 105 5.39 -4.64 -13.26
CA SER A 105 6.60 -4.47 -14.07
C SER A 105 7.36 -3.18 -13.71
N ALA A 106 8.62 -3.08 -14.14
CA ALA A 106 9.42 -1.87 -13.90
C ALA A 106 8.76 -0.61 -14.50
N GLU A 107 8.09 -0.74 -15.65
CA GLU A 107 7.37 0.31 -16.36
C GLU A 107 6.06 0.68 -15.68
N ALA A 108 5.38 -0.29 -15.06
CA ALA A 108 4.13 -0.08 -14.35
C ALA A 108 4.30 0.64 -13.00
N LEU A 109 5.51 0.54 -12.41
CA LEU A 109 5.89 1.21 -11.17
C LEU A 109 6.27 2.68 -11.45
N LEU A 110 5.76 3.60 -10.62
CA LEU A 110 6.12 5.02 -10.66
C LEU A 110 7.40 5.32 -9.87
N SER A 111 7.65 4.59 -8.77
CA SER A 111 8.88 4.76 -7.99
C SER A 111 10.13 4.56 -8.86
N LYS A 112 11.17 5.36 -8.63
CA LYS A 112 12.47 5.19 -9.32
C LYS A 112 13.14 3.87 -8.93
N GLY A 113 13.04 3.47 -7.66
CA GLY A 113 13.56 2.20 -7.18
C GLY A 113 12.62 1.07 -7.58
N LYS A 114 13.13 0.12 -8.38
CA LYS A 114 12.38 -1.07 -8.83
C LYS A 114 12.68 -2.31 -7.99
N ASN A 115 13.38 -2.13 -6.86
CA ASN A 115 13.79 -3.17 -5.93
C ASN A 115 12.60 -3.70 -5.12
N THR A 116 11.73 -4.49 -5.76
CA THR A 116 10.57 -5.09 -5.09
C THR A 116 10.50 -6.59 -5.38
N PRO A 117 10.17 -7.44 -4.38
CA PRO A 117 9.96 -8.87 -4.60
C PRO A 117 8.65 -9.16 -5.34
N CYS A 118 7.87 -8.13 -5.67
CA CYS A 118 6.63 -8.24 -6.42
C CYS A 118 6.83 -8.21 -7.94
N LEU A 119 8.03 -7.92 -8.45
CA LEU A 119 8.28 -7.89 -9.89
C LEU A 119 7.80 -9.18 -10.57
N ASP A 120 7.19 -8.99 -11.75
CA ASP A 120 6.61 -10.02 -12.62
C ASP A 120 5.43 -10.79 -12.01
N LYS A 121 4.92 -10.38 -10.85
CA LYS A 121 3.72 -10.96 -10.24
C LYS A 121 2.49 -10.17 -10.65
N GLU A 122 1.39 -10.88 -10.89
CA GLU A 122 0.07 -10.28 -11.00
C GLU A 122 -0.49 -10.00 -9.60
N VAL A 123 -1.01 -8.78 -9.39
CA VAL A 123 -1.63 -8.36 -8.13
C VAL A 123 -3.05 -7.82 -8.39
N PRO A 124 -3.97 -7.97 -7.44
CA PRO A 124 -5.36 -7.57 -7.65
C PRO A 124 -5.59 -6.09 -7.37
N GLY A 125 -6.51 -5.52 -8.14
CA GLY A 125 -6.96 -4.15 -8.00
C GLY A 125 -5.88 -3.10 -8.24
N ARG A 126 -6.29 -1.91 -8.68
CA ARG A 126 -5.35 -0.86 -9.07
C ARG A 126 -5.85 0.52 -8.69
N VAL A 127 -4.95 1.33 -8.12
CA VAL A 127 -5.24 2.75 -7.89
C VAL A 127 -5.24 3.47 -9.23
N MET A 128 -6.36 4.04 -9.64
CA MET A 128 -6.54 4.72 -10.92
C MET A 128 -6.23 6.21 -10.84
N ALA A 129 -6.49 6.85 -9.69
CA ALA A 129 -6.25 8.28 -9.49
C ALA A 129 -6.06 8.63 -8.02
N HIS A 130 -5.36 9.74 -7.76
CA HIS A 130 -5.23 10.35 -6.44
C HIS A 130 -5.79 11.77 -6.47
N TYR A 131 -6.51 12.12 -5.41
CA TYR A 131 -7.07 13.44 -5.18
C TYR A 131 -6.56 14.00 -3.86
N LEU A 132 -6.13 15.26 -3.87
CA LEU A 132 -5.73 16.03 -2.69
C LEU A 132 -6.48 17.36 -2.71
N GLY A 133 -7.23 17.67 -1.66
CA GLY A 133 -8.08 18.86 -1.57
C GLY A 133 -9.10 18.95 -2.71
N GLY A 134 -9.55 17.81 -3.24
CA GLY A 134 -10.45 17.72 -4.38
C GLY A 134 -9.78 17.92 -5.75
N GLN A 135 -8.47 18.18 -5.78
CA GLN A 135 -7.70 18.29 -7.02
C GLN A 135 -7.09 16.94 -7.39
N LYS A 136 -7.29 16.52 -8.63
CA LYS A 136 -6.66 15.31 -9.17
C LYS A 136 -5.17 15.56 -9.37
N VAL A 137 -4.32 14.93 -8.56
CA VAL A 137 -2.85 15.09 -8.62
C VAL A 137 -2.18 13.99 -9.42
N PHE A 138 -2.88 12.86 -9.63
CA PHE A 138 -2.40 11.74 -10.42
C PHE A 138 -3.55 11.01 -11.10
N SER A 139 -3.32 10.52 -12.32
CA SER A 139 -4.15 9.52 -12.98
C SER A 139 -3.28 8.59 -13.82
N ARG A 140 -3.66 7.30 -13.85
CA ARG A 140 -3.09 6.33 -14.78
C ARG A 140 -3.58 6.54 -16.21
#